data_AF-A0A1S4ELU2-F1
#
_entry.id   AF-A0A1S4ELU2-F1
#
_cell.length_a   1.000
_cell.length_b   1.000
_cell.length_c   1.000
_cell.angle_alpha   90.00
_cell.angle_beta   90.00
_cell.angle_gamma   90.00
#
_symmetry.space_group_name_H-M   'P 1'
#
loop_
_entity.id
_entity.type
_entity.pdbx_description
1 polymer ?
#
loop_
_entity_poly.entity_id
_entity_poly.type
_entity_poly.pdbx_seq_one_letter_code
_entity_poly.pdbx_strand_id
1 'polypeptide(L)'
;MYFFRYLLAICLLWCGHALAKPKETIVGQAAHINVDDPYVQMASQYAVSSISEGSGSKQKLGLLKVVSATRQVVSGSLYTIKLQVARTDCKNDVCAISLSAASRDDPDFNECTVKIWDQPWVTPRYKITELKCSKRNANEVSQQRRKDRK
;
A
#
# COMPACT_ATOMS: atom_id res chain seq x y z
N MET A 1 -24.14 37.09 -51.40
CA MET A 1 -24.13 35.61 -51.38
C MET A 1 -22.78 35.20 -50.81
N TYR A 2 -22.71 34.65 -49.58
CA TYR A 2 -21.55 34.01 -48.88
C TYR A 2 -21.53 34.19 -47.34
N PHE A 3 -22.58 34.77 -46.72
CA PHE A 3 -22.59 35.00 -45.26
C PHE A 3 -23.45 34.03 -44.43
N PHE A 4 -23.81 32.86 -44.96
CA PHE A 4 -24.69 31.90 -44.26
C PHE A 4 -24.14 30.46 -44.23
N ARG A 5 -22.81 30.28 -44.30
CA ARG A 5 -22.18 28.94 -44.29
C ARG A 5 -21.25 28.67 -43.10
N TYR A 6 -21.09 29.61 -42.17
CA TYR A 6 -20.14 29.48 -41.04
C TYR A 6 -20.79 29.30 -39.65
N LEU A 7 -22.12 29.12 -39.57
CA LEU A 7 -22.84 28.97 -38.30
C LEU A 7 -23.13 27.52 -37.88
N LEU A 8 -22.66 26.52 -38.65
CA LEU A 8 -22.81 25.10 -38.31
C LEU A 8 -21.50 24.42 -37.86
N ALA A 9 -20.38 25.15 -37.79
CA ALA A 9 -19.07 24.56 -37.49
C ALA A 9 -18.53 24.85 -36.07
N ILE A 10 -19.30 25.47 -35.18
CA ILE A 10 -18.85 25.81 -33.82
C ILE A 10 -19.47 24.90 -32.74
N CYS A 11 -20.46 24.07 -33.08
CA CYS A 11 -21.10 23.19 -32.10
C CYS A 11 -20.31 21.91 -31.76
N LEU A 12 -19.20 21.63 -32.47
CA LEU A 12 -18.44 20.38 -32.32
C LEU A 12 -17.16 20.52 -31.49
N LEU A 13 -16.80 21.72 -31.02
CA LEU A 13 -15.57 21.93 -30.23
C LEU A 13 -15.84 22.13 -28.73
N TRP A 14 -17.08 21.95 -28.26
CA TRP A 14 -17.45 22.12 -26.85
C TRP A 14 -18.40 21.00 -26.34
N CYS A 15 -18.25 19.77 -26.84
CA CYS A 15 -18.88 18.57 -26.24
C CYS A 15 -17.86 17.59 -25.65
N GLY A 16 -16.58 17.99 -25.57
CA GLY A 16 -15.46 17.14 -25.18
C GLY A 16 -15.13 17.08 -23.69
N HIS A 17 -15.96 17.62 -22.80
CA HIS A 17 -15.80 17.32 -21.37
C HIS A 17 -16.42 15.97 -21.07
N ALA A 18 -15.63 14.91 -21.23
CA ALA A 18 -15.94 13.60 -20.70
C ALA A 18 -16.14 13.73 -19.18
N LEU A 19 -17.39 13.74 -18.73
CA LEU A 19 -17.75 13.60 -17.33
C LEU A 19 -17.31 12.19 -16.89
N ALA A 20 -16.12 12.10 -16.30
CA ALA A 20 -15.72 10.89 -15.59
C ALA A 20 -16.75 10.66 -14.47
N LYS A 21 -17.57 9.61 -14.60
CA LYS A 21 -18.54 9.26 -13.57
C LYS A 21 -17.80 8.99 -12.25
N PRO A 22 -18.24 9.56 -11.12
CA PRO A 22 -17.67 9.24 -9.82
C PRO A 22 -17.74 7.73 -9.61
N LYS A 23 -16.61 7.10 -9.22
CA LYS A 23 -16.59 5.67 -8.92
C LYS A 23 -17.40 5.45 -7.65
N GLU A 24 -18.61 4.90 -7.80
CA GLU A 24 -19.44 4.51 -6.65
C GLU A 24 -18.65 3.53 -5.77
N THR A 25 -18.45 3.90 -4.51
CA THR A 25 -17.70 3.09 -3.54
C THR A 25 -18.70 2.50 -2.57
N ILE A 26 -18.88 1.18 -2.62
CA ILE A 26 -19.72 0.46 -1.65
C ILE A 26 -19.05 0.58 -0.28
N VAL A 27 -19.71 1.29 0.65
CA VAL A 27 -19.24 1.39 2.03
C VAL A 27 -19.32 0.01 2.70
N GLY A 28 -18.24 -0.39 3.37
CA GLY A 28 -18.15 -1.69 4.07
C GLY A 28 -17.43 -2.80 3.30
N GLN A 29 -17.24 -2.66 1.99
CA GLN A 29 -16.33 -3.52 1.24
C GLN A 29 -14.88 -3.06 1.45
N ALA A 30 -13.93 -4.00 1.44
CA ALA A 30 -12.52 -3.65 1.40
C ALA A 30 -12.19 -2.99 0.04
N ALA A 31 -11.80 -1.72 0.07
CA ALA A 31 -11.39 -0.97 -1.11
C ALA A 31 -9.87 -0.78 -1.11
N HIS A 32 -9.25 -0.89 -2.28
CA HIS A 32 -7.84 -0.54 -2.43
C HIS A 32 -7.62 0.96 -2.18
N ILE A 33 -6.56 1.26 -1.43
CA ILE A 33 -6.11 2.62 -1.16
C ILE A 33 -4.69 2.79 -1.70
N ASN A 34 -4.30 4.05 -1.96
CA ASN A 34 -2.95 4.33 -2.45
C ASN A 34 -1.92 3.93 -1.39
N VAL A 35 -0.89 3.20 -1.80
CA VAL A 35 0.23 2.84 -0.92
C VAL A 35 1.08 4.04 -0.54
N ASP A 36 1.08 5.09 -1.38
CA ASP A 36 1.79 6.35 -1.13
C ASP A 36 0.99 7.32 -0.26
N ASP A 37 -0.22 6.92 0.18
CA ASP A 37 -0.99 7.69 1.13
C ASP A 37 -0.17 7.88 2.43
N PRO A 38 -0.02 9.11 2.96
CA PRO A 38 0.79 9.38 4.14
C PRO A 38 0.38 8.56 5.36
N TYR A 39 -0.91 8.29 5.52
CA TYR A 39 -1.42 7.47 6.61
C TYR A 39 -0.99 6.00 6.43
N VAL A 40 -1.03 5.47 5.20
CA VAL A 40 -0.57 4.12 4.90
C VAL A 40 0.93 3.97 5.17
N GLN A 41 1.73 4.97 4.79
CA GLN A 41 3.17 4.99 5.04
C GLN A 41 3.49 4.99 6.54
N MET A 42 2.83 5.88 7.30
CA MET A 42 2.97 5.95 8.75
C MET A 42 2.54 4.64 9.43
N ALA A 43 1.38 4.10 9.06
CA ALA A 43 0.87 2.84 9.59
C ALA A 43 1.79 1.67 9.26
N SER A 44 2.41 1.67 8.08
CA SER A 44 3.39 0.67 7.66
C SER A 44 4.65 0.72 8.52
N GLN A 45 5.20 1.92 8.76
CA GLN A 45 6.38 2.09 9.63
C GLN A 45 6.09 1.61 11.06
N TYR A 46 4.94 2.01 11.62
CA TYR A 46 4.49 1.56 12.93
C TYR A 46 4.35 0.03 13.00
N ALA A 47 3.75 -0.57 11.97
CA ALA A 47 3.61 -2.02 11.88
C ALA A 47 4.97 -2.72 11.84
N VAL A 48 5.94 -2.24 11.05
CA VAL A 48 7.29 -2.83 10.99
C VAL A 48 8.00 -2.73 12.34
N SER A 49 7.93 -1.58 13.02
CA SER A 49 8.48 -1.42 14.38
C SER A 49 7.85 -2.41 15.35
N SER A 50 6.51 -2.52 15.35
CA SER A 50 5.77 -3.48 16.20
C SER A 50 6.18 -4.93 15.93
N ILE A 51 6.36 -5.31 14.65
CA ILE A 51 6.82 -6.65 14.27
C ILE A 51 8.26 -6.88 14.75
N SER A 52 9.13 -5.88 14.57
CA SER A 52 10.54 -5.96 14.94
C SER A 52 10.75 -6.08 16.45
N GLU A 53 9.87 -5.49 17.26
CA GLU A 53 9.88 -5.60 18.71
C GLU A 53 9.34 -6.96 19.17
N GLY A 54 8.25 -7.43 18.55
CA GLY A 54 7.64 -8.72 18.88
C GLY A 54 8.44 -9.95 18.45
N SER A 55 9.36 -9.82 17.48
CA SER A 55 10.13 -10.96 16.96
C SER A 55 11.24 -11.47 17.90
N GLY A 56 11.61 -10.70 18.94
CA GLY A 56 12.68 -11.04 19.88
C GLY A 56 14.08 -11.19 19.24
N SER A 57 14.24 -10.79 17.97
CA SER A 57 15.50 -10.89 17.25
C SER A 57 16.45 -9.75 17.61
N LYS A 58 17.74 -10.05 17.78
CA LYS A 58 18.78 -9.03 18.01
C LYS A 58 18.92 -8.02 16.86
N GLN A 59 18.53 -8.42 15.66
CA GLN A 59 18.51 -7.59 14.46
C GLN A 59 17.13 -6.96 14.27
N LYS A 60 17.12 -5.68 13.92
CA LYS A 60 15.91 -4.92 13.61
C LYS A 60 15.40 -5.29 12.21
N LEU A 61 14.09 -5.15 12.01
CA LEU A 61 13.45 -5.25 10.69
C LEU A 61 13.22 -3.85 10.13
N GLY A 62 13.45 -3.70 8.83
CA GLY A 62 13.17 -2.48 8.08
C GLY A 62 12.09 -2.71 7.03
N LEU A 63 11.40 -1.63 6.66
CA LEU A 63 10.41 -1.65 5.59
C LEU A 63 11.12 -1.59 4.24
N LEU A 64 10.96 -2.64 3.42
CA LEU A 64 11.46 -2.67 2.05
C LEU A 64 10.44 -2.06 1.09
N LYS A 65 9.19 -2.50 1.19
CA LYS A 65 8.12 -2.07 0.28
C LYS A 65 6.73 -2.29 0.87
N VAL A 66 5.83 -1.35 0.61
CA VAL A 66 4.37 -1.57 0.75
C VAL A 66 3.85 -2.19 -0.55
N VAL A 67 3.37 -3.42 -0.49
CA VAL A 67 2.91 -4.19 -1.67
C VAL A 67 1.49 -3.78 -2.05
N SER A 68 0.62 -3.67 -1.05
CA SER A 68 -0.77 -3.25 -1.24
C SER A 68 -1.38 -2.81 0.08
N ALA A 69 -2.36 -1.92 0.01
CA ALA A 69 -3.15 -1.51 1.14
C ALA A 69 -4.64 -1.51 0.76
N THR A 70 -5.48 -1.93 1.70
CA THR A 70 -6.92 -1.80 1.60
C THR A 70 -7.49 -1.18 2.86
N ARG A 71 -8.63 -0.48 2.71
CA ARG A 71 -9.42 0.05 3.80
C ARG A 71 -10.83 -0.53 3.72
N GLN A 72 -11.34 -0.96 4.85
CA GLN A 72 -12.71 -1.41 5.00
C GLN A 72 -13.37 -0.62 6.14
N VAL A 73 -14.56 -0.10 5.88
CA VAL A 73 -15.39 0.54 6.92
C VAL A 73 -16.08 -0.55 7.72
N VAL A 74 -15.91 -0.55 9.03
CA VAL A 74 -16.54 -1.47 9.98
C VAL A 74 -17.04 -0.64 11.18
N SER A 75 -17.01 -1.15 12.41
CA SER A 75 -17.09 -0.32 13.62
C SER A 75 -15.80 0.48 13.83
N GLY A 76 -15.42 1.30 12.84
CA GLY A 76 -14.11 1.95 12.69
C GLY A 76 -13.61 1.84 11.25
N SER A 77 -12.30 1.98 11.06
CA SER A 77 -11.62 1.68 9.79
C SER A 77 -10.65 0.53 9.98
N LEU A 78 -10.84 -0.55 9.24
CA LEU A 78 -9.91 -1.68 9.21
C LEU A 78 -8.99 -1.52 8.00
N TYR A 79 -7.71 -1.33 8.28
CA TYR A 79 -6.66 -1.27 7.27
C TYR A 79 -5.99 -2.64 7.16
N THR A 80 -5.91 -3.19 5.96
CA THR A 80 -5.11 -4.39 5.70
C THR A 80 -3.94 -4.00 4.81
N ILE A 81 -2.72 -4.14 5.33
CA ILE A 81 -1.50 -3.70 4.68
C ILE A 81 -0.61 -4.91 4.45
N LYS A 82 -0.17 -5.12 3.21
CA LYS A 82 0.84 -6.11 2.85
C LYS A 82 2.19 -5.42 2.70
N LEU A 83 3.16 -5.88 3.47
CA LEU A 83 4.48 -5.29 3.63
C LEU A 83 5.54 -6.32 3.25
N GLN A 84 6.59 -5.88 2.59
CA GLN A 84 7.85 -6.61 2.50
C GLN A 84 8.81 -6.02 3.52
N VAL A 85 9.33 -6.88 4.40
CA VAL A 85 10.26 -6.50 5.45
C VAL A 85 11.52 -7.33 5.33
N ALA A 86 12.66 -6.68 5.54
CA ALA A 86 13.96 -7.33 5.51
C ALA A 86 14.73 -6.99 6.79
N ARG A 87 15.71 -7.83 7.12
CA ARG A 87 16.66 -7.50 8.19
C ARG A 87 17.45 -6.27 7.80
N THR A 88 17.67 -5.38 8.75
CA THR A 88 18.44 -4.17 8.55
C THR A 88 19.49 -4.01 9.64
N ASP A 89 20.63 -3.42 9.27
CA ASP A 89 21.68 -3.02 10.21
C ASP A 89 21.38 -1.66 10.87
N CYS A 90 20.23 -1.08 10.57
CA CYS A 90 19.77 0.14 11.20
C CYS A 90 19.57 0.00 12.71
N LYS A 91 20.15 0.93 13.45
CA LYS A 91 20.04 1.02 14.92
C LYS A 91 18.85 1.86 15.41
N ASN A 92 18.20 2.62 14.52
CA ASN A 92 17.12 3.56 14.86
C ASN A 92 15.76 3.09 14.32
N ASP A 93 14.67 3.55 14.96
CA ASP A 93 13.30 3.11 14.69
C ASP A 93 12.75 3.52 13.31
N VAL A 94 13.32 4.56 12.70
CA VAL A 94 12.96 5.03 11.35
C VAL A 94 14.06 4.65 10.38
N CYS A 95 13.96 3.46 9.82
CA CYS A 95 14.67 3.13 8.60
C CYS A 95 13.71 2.93 7.45
N ALA A 96 13.56 3.99 6.65
CA ALA A 96 13.41 3.78 5.23
C ALA A 96 14.67 3.00 4.81
N ILE A 97 14.52 1.75 4.40
CA ILE A 97 15.63 1.04 3.77
C ILE A 97 15.96 1.85 2.52
N SER A 98 16.96 2.73 2.63
CA SER A 98 17.70 3.15 1.46
C SER A 98 18.13 1.86 0.80
N LEU A 99 17.73 1.69 -0.45
CA LEU A 99 18.02 0.53 -1.31
C LEU A 99 19.51 0.10 -1.28
N SER A 100 20.40 0.93 -0.74
CA SER A 100 21.80 0.62 -0.45
C SER A 100 22.05 -0.45 0.62
N ALA A 101 21.10 -0.81 1.50
CA ALA A 101 21.23 -2.00 2.37
C ALA A 101 20.68 -3.28 1.71
N ALA A 102 19.91 -3.13 0.62
CA ALA A 102 19.52 -4.21 -0.30
C ALA A 102 20.58 -4.45 -1.39
N SER A 103 21.82 -3.99 -1.15
CA SER A 103 22.98 -4.13 -2.05
C SER A 103 23.55 -5.56 -2.14
N ARG A 104 22.81 -6.55 -1.62
CA ARG A 104 22.99 -7.95 -1.98
C ARG A 104 21.88 -8.28 -2.97
N ASP A 105 22.26 -8.77 -4.15
CA ASP A 105 21.34 -9.29 -5.16
C ASP A 105 20.23 -10.11 -4.49
N ASP A 106 19.03 -9.52 -4.42
CA ASP A 106 17.81 -10.11 -3.90
C ASP A 106 17.84 -10.54 -2.41
N PRO A 107 17.67 -9.62 -1.43
CA PRO A 107 17.72 -9.97 -0.02
C PRO A 107 16.51 -10.83 0.38
N ASP A 108 16.75 -11.88 1.17
CA ASP A 108 15.69 -12.64 1.84
C ASP A 108 14.74 -11.69 2.58
N PHE A 109 13.49 -11.64 2.14
CA PHE A 109 12.47 -10.79 2.73
C PHE A 109 11.32 -11.63 3.27
N ASN A 110 10.64 -11.09 4.27
CA ASN A 110 9.38 -11.62 4.74
C ASN A 110 8.25 -10.79 4.17
N GLU A 111 7.23 -11.47 3.66
CA GLU A 111 5.97 -10.83 3.34
C GLU A 111 5.06 -10.90 4.57
N CYS A 112 4.71 -9.75 5.12
CA CYS A 112 3.85 -9.62 6.28
C CYS A 112 2.53 -8.96 5.90
N THR A 113 1.42 -9.56 6.31
CA THR A 113 0.08 -8.95 6.24
C THR A 113 -0.31 -8.52 7.65
N VAL A 114 -0.61 -7.23 7.79
CA VAL A 114 -0.98 -6.61 9.07
C VAL A 114 -2.37 -6.02 8.93
N LYS A 115 -3.22 -6.27 9.93
CA LYS A 115 -4.51 -5.61 10.07
C LYS A 115 -4.48 -4.61 11.21
N ILE A 116 -4.76 -3.35 10.91
CA ILE A 116 -4.79 -2.25 11.87
C ILE A 116 -6.22 -1.73 11.94
N TRP A 117 -6.81 -1.80 13.12
CA TRP A 117 -8.13 -1.26 13.39
C TRP A 117 -8.01 0.12 14.02
N ASP A 118 -8.46 1.14 13.28
CA ASP A 118 -8.57 2.53 13.75
C ASP A 118 -9.99 2.78 14.25
N GLN A 119 -10.11 3.07 15.55
CA GLN A 119 -11.32 3.49 16.21
C GLN A 119 -11.07 4.82 16.93
N PRO A 120 -11.35 5.97 16.30
CA PRO A 120 -11.10 7.29 16.88
C PRO A 120 -11.73 7.55 18.26
N TRP A 121 -12.79 6.80 18.59
CA TRP A 121 -13.55 6.91 19.85
C TRP A 121 -13.12 5.90 20.93
N VAL A 122 -12.10 5.07 20.70
CA VAL A 122 -11.60 4.07 21.66
C VAL A 122 -10.15 4.39 22.07
N THR A 123 -9.75 4.03 23.29
CA THR A 123 -8.36 4.15 23.75
C THR A 123 -7.77 2.76 24.05
N PRO A 124 -6.63 2.37 23.45
CA PRO A 124 -5.90 3.09 22.39
C PRO A 124 -6.69 3.13 21.08
N ARG A 125 -6.51 4.21 20.31
CA ARG A 125 -7.19 4.45 19.02
C ARG A 125 -6.88 3.38 17.97
N TYR A 126 -5.63 2.94 17.92
CA TYR A 126 -5.15 1.96 16.94
C TYR A 126 -4.86 0.63 17.62
N LYS A 127 -5.28 -0.47 16.98
CA LYS A 127 -5.00 -1.83 17.44
C LYS A 127 -4.57 -2.71 16.27
N ILE A 128 -3.47 -3.43 16.43
CA ILE A 128 -3.10 -4.50 15.50
C ILE A 128 -3.97 -5.71 15.85
N THR A 129 -4.86 -6.11 14.94
CA THR A 129 -5.80 -7.22 15.16
C THR A 129 -5.30 -8.53 14.59
N GLU A 130 -4.51 -8.48 13.52
CA GLU A 130 -3.86 -9.65 12.93
C GLU A 130 -2.47 -9.28 12.42
N LEU A 131 -1.53 -10.20 12.62
CA LEU A 131 -0.19 -10.15 12.05
C LEU A 131 0.16 -11.54 11.53
N LYS A 132 0.40 -11.65 10.22
CA LYS A 132 0.82 -12.90 9.58
C LYS A 132 2.03 -12.64 8.71
N CYS A 133 3.13 -13.33 8.94
CA CYS A 133 4.35 -13.20 8.15
C CYS A 133 4.72 -14.53 7.50
N SER A 134 5.27 -14.47 6.30
CA SER A 134 5.78 -15.63 5.57
C SER A 134 7.12 -15.29 4.95
N LYS A 135 8.09 -16.21 5.06
CA LYS A 135 9.38 -16.06 4.38
C LYS A 135 9.16 -16.17 2.88
N ARG A 136 9.77 -15.28 2.10
CA ARG A 136 9.76 -15.35 0.63
C ARG A 136 11.20 -15.33 0.13
N ASN A 137 11.52 -16.27 -0.74
CA ASN A 137 12.73 -16.19 -1.55
C ASN A 137 12.44 -15.36 -2.78
N ALA A 138 13.29 -14.39 -3.05
CA ALA A 138 13.05 -13.43 -4.11
C ALA A 138 13.25 -14.04 -5.52
N ASN A 139 14.04 -15.11 -5.62
CA ASN A 139 14.12 -16.02 -6.77
C ASN A 139 12.79 -16.70 -7.12
N GLU A 140 11.99 -17.12 -6.12
CA GLU A 140 10.69 -17.79 -6.34
C GLU A 140 9.62 -16.80 -6.85
N VAL A 141 9.67 -15.56 -6.36
CA VAL A 141 8.75 -14.49 -6.77
C VAL A 141 8.96 -14.13 -8.25
N SER A 142 10.21 -14.15 -8.71
CA SER A 142 10.58 -13.87 -10.11
C SER A 142 10.10 -14.96 -11.07
N GLN A 143 10.15 -16.23 -10.66
CA GLN A 143 9.64 -17.35 -11.46
C GLN A 143 8.11 -17.36 -11.54
N GLN A 144 7.43 -17.02 -10.44
CA GLN A 144 5.97 -16.95 -10.40
C GLN A 144 5.43 -15.83 -11.33
N ARG A 145 6.04 -14.63 -11.31
CA ARG A 145 5.64 -13.55 -12.23
C ARG A 145 5.85 -13.89 -13.71
N ARG A 146 6.84 -14.73 -14.03
CA ARG A 146 7.04 -15.22 -15.42
C ARG A 146 5.98 -16.23 -15.83
N LYS A 147 5.48 -17.01 -14.87
CA LYS A 147 4.40 -17.98 -15.10
C LYS A 147 3.05 -17.29 -15.28
N ASP A 148 2.76 -16.26 -14.50
CA ASP A 148 1.49 -15.51 -14.57
C ASP A 148 1.36 -14.63 -15.84
N ARG A 149 2.45 -14.44 -16.59
CA ARG A 149 2.49 -13.69 -17.87
C ARG A 149 2.37 -14.59 -19.10
N LYS A 150 2.47 -15.92 -18.95
CA LYS A 150 2.27 -16.89 -20.04
C LYS A 150 0.85 -17.43 -20.00
#